data_AF-A0A6L3N111-F1
#
_entry.id   AF-A0A6L3N111-F1
#
_cell.length_a   1.000
_cell.length_b   1.000
_cell.length_c   1.000
_cell.angle_alpha   90.00
_cell.angle_beta   90.00
_cell.angle_gamma   90.00
#
_symmetry.space_group_name_H-M   'P 1'
#
loop_
_entity.id
_entity.type
_entity.pdbx_description
1 polymer ?
#
loop_
_entity_poly.entity_id
_entity_poly.type
_entity_poly.pdbx_seq_one_letter_code
_entity_poly.pdbx_strand_id
1 'polypeptide(L)'
;MADAHRAHPHPRAHEVANARKHVTVASKPHASGAGAARMQTASVTHRELDGARALARARLCAQLDDWGCVEQNASRALAIDPQNSESRALLERAVRNRS
;
A
#
# COMPACT_ATOMS: atom_id res chain seq x y z
N MET A 1 -21.33 11.15 -52.38
CA MET A 1 -20.01 11.84 -52.36
C MET A 1 -19.89 12.50 -51.00
N ALA A 2 -18.95 12.22 -50.12
CA ALA A 2 -17.75 11.40 -50.21
C ALA A 2 -17.39 10.85 -48.82
N ASP A 3 -16.97 9.58 -48.81
CA ASP A 3 -16.09 8.98 -47.80
C ASP A 3 -14.78 9.77 -47.72
N ALA A 4 -14.24 9.94 -46.51
CA ALA A 4 -12.84 10.30 -46.32
C ALA A 4 -12.27 9.61 -45.07
N HIS A 5 -11.65 8.47 -45.34
CA HIS A 5 -10.69 7.78 -44.50
C HIS A 5 -9.44 8.62 -44.15
N ARG A 6 -8.71 8.11 -43.14
CA ARG A 6 -7.26 8.27 -42.85
C ARG A 6 -6.87 9.53 -42.04
N ALA A 7 -5.94 9.50 -41.08
CA ALA A 7 -4.84 8.59 -40.83
C ALA A 7 -4.35 8.69 -39.35
N HIS A 8 -3.92 7.54 -38.80
CA HIS A 8 -2.78 7.19 -37.92
C HIS A 8 -1.96 8.26 -37.11
N PRO A 9 -0.95 7.88 -36.30
CA PRO A 9 -1.00 7.87 -34.85
C PRO A 9 0.01 8.85 -34.24
N HIS A 10 -0.18 9.28 -32.99
CA HIS A 10 0.90 9.96 -32.28
C HIS A 10 1.05 9.36 -30.87
N PRO A 11 2.02 8.45 -30.66
CA PRO A 11 2.50 8.16 -29.33
C PRO A 11 3.30 9.38 -28.87
N ARG A 12 2.76 10.17 -27.94
CA ARG A 12 3.59 11.12 -27.21
C ARG A 12 4.42 10.33 -26.21
N ALA A 13 5.64 10.03 -26.61
CA ALA A 13 6.71 9.67 -25.69
C ALA A 13 6.93 10.86 -24.75
N HIS A 14 6.47 10.74 -23.50
CA HIS A 14 7.04 11.54 -22.43
C HIS A 14 8.38 10.91 -22.07
N GLU A 15 9.45 11.44 -22.64
CA GLU A 15 10.78 11.34 -22.03
C GLU A 15 10.72 12.05 -20.68
N VAL A 16 10.46 11.28 -19.62
CA VAL A 16 10.70 11.75 -18.27
C VAL A 16 12.15 11.41 -17.96
N ALA A 17 12.99 12.44 -17.96
CA ALA A 17 14.38 12.37 -17.53
C ALA A 17 14.44 11.82 -16.10
N ASN A 18 14.69 10.51 -15.98
CA ASN A 18 14.86 9.84 -14.70
C ASN A 18 16.29 10.11 -14.21
N ALA A 19 16.47 11.23 -13.51
CA ALA A 19 17.69 11.49 -12.76
C ALA A 19 17.76 10.55 -11.54
N ARG A 20 18.14 9.29 -11.78
CA ARG A 20 18.48 8.33 -10.73
C ARG A 20 19.75 8.81 -10.02
N LYS A 21 19.58 9.50 -8.91
CA LYS A 21 20.66 9.67 -7.93
C LYS A 21 20.87 8.30 -7.27
N HIS A 22 21.78 7.51 -7.84
CA HIS A 22 22.30 6.32 -7.20
C HIS A 22 23.07 6.76 -5.94
N VAL A 23 22.40 6.75 -4.80
CA VAL A 23 23.06 6.72 -3.50
C VAL A 23 23.66 5.32 -3.37
N THR A 24 24.92 5.19 -3.75
CA THR A 24 25.76 4.04 -3.44
C THR A 24 26.11 4.11 -1.95
N VAL A 25 25.25 3.55 -1.10
CA VAL A 25 25.65 3.21 0.27
C VAL A 25 26.58 2.01 0.16
N ALA A 26 27.87 2.25 0.27
CA ALA A 26 28.87 1.22 0.42
C ALA A 26 28.61 0.48 1.75
N SER A 27 27.93 -0.67 1.69
CA SER A 27 27.86 -1.59 2.81
C SER A 27 29.24 -2.21 3.02
N LYS A 28 30.04 -1.63 3.90
CA LYS A 28 31.23 -2.27 4.46
C LYS A 28 30.78 -3.47 5.32
N PRO A 29 31.20 -4.70 5.04
CA PRO A 29 31.04 -5.80 5.98
C PRO A 29 32.18 -5.73 6.98
N HIS A 30 31.94 -5.10 8.13
CA HIS A 30 32.82 -5.28 9.28
C HIS A 30 32.50 -6.63 9.92
N ALA A 31 33.29 -7.64 9.57
CA ALA A 31 33.40 -8.85 10.36
C ALA A 31 34.26 -8.54 11.59
N SER A 32 33.72 -8.71 12.80
CA SER A 32 34.38 -9.35 13.95
C SER A 32 33.62 -9.05 15.25
N GLY A 33 33.37 -10.09 16.04
CA GLY A 33 33.23 -9.95 17.49
C GLY A 33 31.91 -10.46 18.07
N ALA A 34 31.97 -11.68 18.60
CA ALA A 34 31.37 -12.11 19.86
C ALA A 34 29.87 -11.79 20.14
N GLY A 35 29.08 -12.87 20.18
CA GLY A 35 28.06 -13.08 21.21
C GLY A 35 27.17 -11.89 21.60
N ALA A 36 26.37 -11.39 20.66
CA ALA A 36 25.20 -10.60 21.00
C ALA A 36 23.98 -11.35 20.48
N ALA A 37 23.09 -11.76 21.38
CA ALA A 37 21.75 -12.22 21.05
C ALA A 37 21.15 -11.19 20.08
N ARG A 38 21.09 -11.57 18.81
CA ARG A 38 20.67 -10.70 17.72
C ARG A 38 19.19 -10.45 17.96
N MET A 39 18.88 -9.36 18.67
CA MET A 39 17.53 -8.79 18.68
C MET A 39 17.19 -8.53 17.23
N GLN A 40 16.43 -9.45 16.64
CA GLN A 40 15.90 -9.32 15.30
C GLN A 40 14.88 -8.20 15.41
N THR A 41 15.33 -6.98 15.12
CA THR A 41 14.42 -5.88 14.84
C THR A 41 13.57 -6.35 13.66
N ALA A 42 12.28 -6.60 13.92
CA ALA A 42 11.35 -7.01 12.87
C ALA A 42 11.37 -5.91 11.80
N SER A 43 11.91 -6.23 10.63
CA SER A 43 11.97 -5.29 9.52
C SER A 43 10.57 -5.11 8.98
N VAL A 44 10.00 -3.92 9.13
CA VAL A 44 8.66 -3.61 8.59
C VAL A 44 8.76 -3.47 7.08
N THR A 45 7.98 -4.26 6.37
CA THR A 45 7.83 -4.21 4.92
C THR A 45 6.93 -3.05 4.50
N HIS A 46 7.10 -2.55 3.28
CA HIS A 46 6.21 -1.53 2.72
C HIS A 46 4.73 -1.99 2.72
N ARG A 47 4.49 -3.29 2.45
CA ARG A 47 3.13 -3.85 2.50
C ARG A 47 2.53 -3.74 3.90
N GLU A 48 3.27 -4.09 4.94
CA GLU A 48 2.75 -3.96 6.32
C GLU A 48 2.41 -2.50 6.66
N LEU A 49 3.21 -1.53 6.19
CA LEU A 49 2.88 -0.10 6.33
C LEU A 49 1.60 0.29 5.58
N ASP A 50 1.42 -0.20 4.36
CA ASP A 50 0.20 0.05 3.58
C ASP A 50 -1.05 -0.55 4.27
N GLY A 51 -0.91 -1.74 4.88
CA GLY A 51 -1.95 -2.39 5.68
C GLY A 51 -2.32 -1.58 6.91
N ALA A 52 -1.32 -1.14 7.69
CA ALA A 52 -1.53 -0.29 8.85
C ALA A 52 -2.19 1.05 8.49
N ARG A 53 -1.78 1.66 7.37
CA ARG A 53 -2.40 2.89 6.85
C ARG A 53 -3.85 2.68 6.43
N ALA A 54 -4.16 1.54 5.79
CA ALA A 54 -5.53 1.21 5.42
C ALA A 54 -6.41 1.02 6.67
N LEU A 55 -5.92 0.31 7.69
CA LEU A 55 -6.63 0.15 8.96
C LEU A 55 -6.86 1.51 9.65
N ALA A 56 -5.86 2.38 9.71
CA ALA A 56 -6.01 3.72 10.27
C ALA A 56 -7.11 4.53 9.57
N ARG A 57 -7.22 4.44 8.24
CA ARG A 57 -8.31 5.07 7.48
C ARG A 57 -9.66 4.44 7.76
N ALA A 58 -9.74 3.11 7.88
CA ALA A 58 -10.98 2.42 8.23
C ALA A 58 -11.50 2.90 9.60
N ARG A 59 -10.62 3.04 10.59
CA ARG A 59 -10.97 3.59 11.91
C ARG A 59 -11.51 5.02 11.83
N LEU A 60 -10.86 5.88 11.05
CA LEU A 60 -11.32 7.27 10.86
C LEU A 60 -12.72 7.29 10.24
N CYS A 61 -12.95 6.50 9.19
CA CYS A 61 -14.26 6.44 8.55
C CYS A 61 -15.35 5.88 9.49
N ALA A 62 -15.00 4.93 10.36
CA ALA A 62 -15.92 4.42 11.38
C ALA A 62 -16.30 5.47 12.44
N GLN A 63 -15.44 6.47 12.70
CA GLN A 63 -15.78 7.60 13.58
C GLN A 63 -16.74 8.60 12.91
N LEU A 64 -16.78 8.60 11.58
CA LEU A 64 -17.62 9.47 10.77
C LEU A 64 -18.89 8.76 10.26
N ASP A 65 -19.12 7.51 10.70
CA ASP A 65 -20.19 6.63 10.23
C ASP A 65 -20.23 6.43 8.70
N ASP A 66 -19.10 6.63 8.01
CA ASP A 66 -18.97 6.33 6.58
C ASP A 66 -18.67 4.84 6.37
N TRP A 67 -19.71 4.03 6.42
CA TRP A 67 -19.60 2.56 6.34
C TRP A 67 -19.07 2.06 4.99
N GLY A 68 -19.31 2.80 3.89
CA GLY A 68 -18.74 2.47 2.58
C GLY A 68 -17.22 2.69 2.52
N CYS A 69 -16.71 3.74 3.17
CA CYS A 69 -15.28 3.95 3.35
C CYS A 69 -14.65 2.89 4.27
N VAL A 70 -15.33 2.52 5.36
CA VAL A 70 -14.85 1.46 6.28
C VAL A 70 -14.66 0.16 5.52
N GLU A 71 -15.66 -0.28 4.76
CA GLU A 71 -15.65 -1.53 4.01
C GLU A 71 -14.45 -1.62 3.06
N GLN A 72 -14.22 -0.57 2.25
CA GLN A 72 -13.11 -0.53 1.29
C GLN A 72 -11.74 -0.57 1.99
N ASN A 73 -11.55 0.22 3.05
CA ASN A 73 -10.24 0.30 3.72
C ASN A 73 -9.95 -0.94 4.57
N ALA A 74 -10.96 -1.49 5.26
CA ALA A 74 -10.83 -2.72 6.04
C ALA A 74 -10.55 -3.93 5.13
N SER A 75 -11.22 -4.03 3.99
CA SER A 75 -10.95 -5.08 2.99
C SER A 75 -9.53 -4.99 2.45
N ARG A 76 -9.02 -3.77 2.17
CA ARG A 76 -7.65 -3.56 1.73
C ARG A 76 -6.62 -3.92 2.81
N ALA A 77 -6.91 -3.62 4.07
CA ALA A 77 -6.07 -4.03 5.20
C ALA A 77 -6.01 -5.56 5.31
N LEU A 78 -7.13 -6.26 5.18
CA LEU A 78 -7.21 -7.73 5.22
C LEU A 78 -6.50 -8.42 4.04
N ALA A 79 -6.42 -7.77 2.87
CA ALA A 79 -5.65 -8.28 1.74
C ALA A 79 -4.13 -8.28 2.02
N ILE A 80 -3.66 -7.48 2.98
CA ILE A 80 -2.25 -7.40 3.40
C ILE A 80 -2.01 -8.27 4.63
N ASP A 81 -2.86 -8.12 5.65
CA ASP A 81 -2.84 -8.90 6.89
C ASP A 81 -4.20 -9.59 7.09
N PRO A 82 -4.36 -10.81 6.55
CA PRO A 82 -5.60 -11.58 6.69
C PRO A 82 -5.90 -12.00 8.13
N GLN A 83 -4.98 -11.83 9.08
CA GLN A 83 -5.16 -12.20 10.49
C GLN A 83 -5.52 -10.99 11.36
N ASN A 84 -5.64 -9.79 10.77
CA ASN A 84 -6.00 -8.58 11.49
C ASN A 84 -7.45 -8.64 12.00
N SER A 85 -7.63 -8.99 13.27
CA SER A 85 -8.94 -9.15 13.90
C SER A 85 -9.76 -7.86 13.91
N GLU A 86 -9.10 -6.72 14.08
CA GLU A 86 -9.77 -5.42 14.08
C GLU A 86 -10.31 -5.04 12.70
N SER A 87 -9.53 -5.29 11.64
CA SER A 87 -9.99 -5.06 10.26
C SER A 87 -11.21 -5.94 9.96
N ARG A 88 -11.23 -7.20 10.42
CA ARG A 88 -12.43 -8.06 10.33
C ARG A 88 -13.62 -7.46 11.08
N ALA A 89 -13.44 -7.07 12.33
CA ALA A 89 -14.52 -6.50 13.15
C ALA A 89 -15.11 -5.22 12.53
N LEU A 90 -14.26 -4.35 11.96
CA LEU A 90 -14.67 -3.15 11.24
C LEU A 90 -15.48 -3.50 9.98
N LEU A 91 -15.03 -4.50 9.21
CA LEU A 91 -15.73 -4.94 8.01
C LEU A 91 -17.11 -5.52 8.33
N GLU A 92 -17.21 -6.37 9.37
CA GLU A 92 -18.48 -6.90 9.84
C GLU A 92 -19.44 -5.80 10.32
N ARG A 93 -18.91 -4.79 11.01
CA ARG A 93 -19.70 -3.62 11.42
C ARG A 93 -20.17 -2.83 10.20
N ALA A 94 -19.32 -2.59 9.21
CA ALA A 94 -19.70 -1.90 7.98
C ALA A 94 -20.85 -2.63 7.26
N VAL A 95 -20.76 -3.95 7.11
CA VAL A 95 -21.82 -4.78 6.48
C VAL A 95 -23.16 -4.63 7.22
N ARG A 96 -23.14 -4.63 8.56
CA ARG A 96 -24.37 -4.48 9.37
C ARG A 96 -24.98 -3.08 9.33
N ASN A 97 -24.21 -2.04 9.02
CA ASN A 97 -24.67 -0.64 9.03
C ASN A 97 -24.94 -0.07 7.62
N ARG A 98 -24.76 -0.89 6.57
CA ARG A 98 -24.99 -0.50 5.17
C ARG A 98 -26.44 -0.68 4.71
N SER A 99 -27.27 -1.30 5.55
CA SER A 99 -28.68 -1.66 5.32
C SER A 99 -29.62 -0.49 5.59
#